data_AF-A0A976JP45-F1
#
_entry.id   AF-A0A976JP45-F1
#
_cell.length_a   1.000
_cell.length_b   1.000
_cell.length_c   1.000
_cell.angle_alpha   90.00
_cell.angle_beta   90.00
_cell.angle_gamma   90.00
#
_symmetry.space_group_name_H-M   'P 1'
#
loop_
_entity.id
_entity.type
_entity.pdbx_description
1 polymer ?
#
loop_
_entity_poly.entity_id
_entity_poly.type
_entity_poly.pdbx_seq_one_letter_code
_entity_poly.pdbx_strand_id
1 'polypeptide(L)'
;WMGICHGWAPASYMVKRAQKKIQVPAYDGKLLNFYPADIKALSSLLWAKARFPVKFLGGRCNSKEPNLDDEGIRVIDQECFDVNPAAWHMSMVNQVGRNQRSFVFDATYDYQVWNQPVISYKIRYFNPNDMKAKDSLEEAMIKKEEFEKDNFAKYRSSEARQYVGIFMNVEYGVEVDPRQREEDSERFDRSHDADYIYDLELDEEGNIIGGEWYNLYHPDFIWDPADGARAVSSGDRYLGQSNWSGKDPVPAAWSKIYDYAGKRGEPLAKIVEKLIELSRQGE
;
A
#
# COMPACT_ATOMS: atom_id res chain seq x y z
N TRP A 1 2.66 1.61 17.65
CA TRP A 1 2.76 0.63 16.54
C TRP A 1 1.49 -0.20 16.42
N MET A 2 1.00 -0.88 17.48
CA MET A 2 -0.27 -1.62 17.40
C MET A 2 -1.41 -0.69 16.98
N GLY A 3 -2.07 -1.03 15.87
CA GLY A 3 -3.09 -0.20 15.25
C GLY A 3 -3.78 -0.94 14.12
N ILE A 4 -4.38 -0.17 13.22
CA ILE A 4 -5.10 -0.68 12.05
C ILE A 4 -4.52 -0.11 10.75
N CYS A 5 -3.20 0.08 10.68
CA CYS A 5 -2.54 0.56 9.45
C CYS A 5 -2.89 -0.32 8.24
N HIS A 6 -3.01 -1.63 8.45
CA HIS A 6 -3.47 -2.60 7.43
C HIS A 6 -4.92 -2.39 6.97
N GLY A 7 -5.74 -1.66 7.72
CA GLY A 7 -7.07 -1.22 7.28
C GLY A 7 -7.09 0.20 6.72
N TRP A 8 -6.32 1.11 7.33
CA TRP A 8 -6.21 2.50 6.87
C TRP A 8 -5.55 2.63 5.50
N ALA A 9 -4.42 1.94 5.27
CA ALA A 9 -3.69 2.00 4.02
C ALA A 9 -4.57 1.65 2.80
N PRO A 10 -5.26 0.48 2.73
CA PRO A 10 -6.14 0.20 1.61
C PRO A 10 -7.37 1.13 1.57
N ALA A 11 -7.93 1.51 2.72
CA ALA A 11 -9.07 2.44 2.75
C ALA A 11 -8.72 3.80 2.12
N SER A 12 -7.46 4.24 2.20
CA SER A 12 -7.03 5.54 1.67
C SER A 12 -7.18 5.68 0.14
N TYR A 13 -7.08 4.58 -0.60
CA TYR A 13 -7.16 4.57 -2.07
C TYR A 13 -8.32 3.73 -2.62
N MET A 14 -8.85 2.76 -1.86
CA MET A 14 -10.00 1.96 -2.27
C MET A 14 -11.35 2.63 -1.97
N VAL A 15 -11.35 3.66 -1.12
CA VAL A 15 -12.56 4.36 -0.69
C VAL A 15 -12.47 5.83 -1.09
N LYS A 16 -13.59 6.38 -1.57
CA LYS A 16 -13.67 7.81 -1.85
C LYS A 16 -13.52 8.62 -0.56
N ARG A 17 -12.73 9.69 -0.62
CA ARG A 17 -12.52 10.63 0.50
C ARG A 17 -13.86 11.14 1.04
N ALA A 18 -14.08 11.03 2.34
CA ALA A 18 -15.14 11.76 3.03
C ALA A 18 -14.79 13.25 3.06
N GLN A 19 -15.70 14.13 2.62
CA GLN A 19 -15.36 15.53 2.34
C GLN A 19 -16.00 16.52 3.32
N LYS A 20 -17.21 16.26 3.80
CA LYS A 20 -17.96 17.18 4.65
C LYS A 20 -18.52 16.51 5.89
N LYS A 21 -18.72 17.30 6.94
CA LYS A 21 -19.51 16.92 8.11
C LYS A 21 -20.95 16.67 7.67
N ILE A 22 -21.52 15.56 8.12
CA ILE A 22 -22.92 15.22 7.91
C ILE A 22 -23.62 14.98 9.23
N GLN A 23 -24.94 15.05 9.18
CA GLN A 23 -25.80 14.71 10.30
C GLN A 23 -26.80 13.64 9.88
N VAL A 24 -26.88 12.56 10.65
CA VAL A 24 -27.76 11.41 10.37
C VAL A 24 -28.47 10.96 11.64
N PRO A 25 -29.71 10.44 11.56
CA PRO A 25 -30.41 9.92 12.73
C PRO A 25 -29.85 8.57 13.18
N ALA A 26 -29.65 8.43 14.49
CA ALA A 26 -29.43 7.15 15.15
C ALA A 26 -30.70 6.28 15.14
N TYR A 27 -30.60 5.04 15.63
CA TYR A 27 -31.74 4.12 15.72
C TYR A 27 -32.89 4.65 16.59
N ASP A 28 -32.60 5.53 17.56
CA ASP A 28 -33.57 6.17 18.45
C ASP A 28 -34.03 7.55 17.94
N GLY A 29 -33.63 7.93 16.72
CA GLY A 29 -33.97 9.21 16.08
C GLY A 29 -33.12 10.39 16.53
N LYS A 30 -32.20 10.23 17.49
CA LYS A 30 -31.26 11.31 17.85
C LYS A 30 -30.31 11.59 16.70
N LEU A 31 -30.06 12.86 16.41
CA LEU A 31 -29.15 13.26 15.36
C LEU A 31 -27.69 13.13 15.80
N LEU A 32 -26.90 12.42 15.00
CA LEU A 32 -25.46 12.22 15.20
C LEU A 32 -24.70 13.02 14.14
N ASN A 33 -23.69 13.77 14.59
CA ASN A 33 -22.73 14.40 13.69
C ASN A 33 -21.62 13.40 13.36
N PHE A 34 -21.30 13.27 12.08
CA PHE A 34 -20.12 12.57 11.61
C PHE A 34 -19.23 13.56 10.86
N TYR A 35 -18.04 13.82 11.39
CA TYR A 35 -17.00 14.57 10.71
C TYR A 35 -16.27 13.66 9.72
N PRO A 36 -15.58 14.22 8.69
CA PRO A 36 -14.79 13.42 7.76
C PRO A 36 -13.81 12.46 8.44
N ALA A 37 -13.19 12.87 9.56
CA ALA A 37 -12.31 12.02 10.33
C ALA A 37 -13.02 10.81 10.96
N ASP A 38 -14.25 10.96 11.44
CA ASP A 38 -15.04 9.85 12.00
C ASP A 38 -15.40 8.83 10.92
N ILE A 39 -15.79 9.32 9.74
CA ILE A 39 -16.13 8.48 8.59
C ILE A 39 -14.89 7.73 8.09
N LYS A 40 -13.74 8.42 7.99
CA LYS A 40 -12.45 7.79 7.68
C LYS A 40 -12.09 6.72 8.72
N ALA A 41 -12.29 6.98 10.02
CA ALA A 41 -12.03 6.00 11.07
C ALA A 41 -12.90 4.74 10.94
N LEU A 42 -14.20 4.89 10.66
CA LEU A 42 -15.09 3.76 10.40
C LEU A 42 -14.69 2.98 9.16
N SER A 43 -14.27 3.67 8.09
CA SER A 43 -13.75 3.04 6.88
C SER A 43 -12.48 2.24 7.16
N SER A 44 -11.48 2.84 7.82
CA SER A 44 -10.26 2.14 8.22
C SER A 44 -10.56 0.91 9.06
N LEU A 45 -11.50 1.00 10.02
CA LEU A 45 -11.88 -0.14 10.85
C LEU A 45 -12.60 -1.24 10.06
N LEU A 46 -13.48 -0.87 9.13
CA LEU A 46 -14.13 -1.81 8.21
C LEU A 46 -13.08 -2.58 7.41
N TRP A 47 -12.13 -1.89 6.79
CA TRP A 47 -11.04 -2.52 6.02
C TRP A 47 -10.06 -3.30 6.90
N ALA A 48 -9.93 -2.97 8.18
CA ALA A 48 -9.10 -3.73 9.11
C ALA A 48 -9.72 -5.07 9.56
N LYS A 49 -11.05 -5.21 9.46
CA LYS A 49 -11.82 -6.33 10.05
C LYS A 49 -12.55 -7.18 9.03
N ALA A 50 -12.99 -6.59 7.93
CA ALA A 50 -13.67 -7.30 6.86
C ALA A 50 -12.72 -8.23 6.10
N ARG A 51 -13.29 -9.23 5.42
CA ARG A 51 -12.55 -10.09 4.51
C ARG A 51 -12.74 -9.61 3.08
N PHE A 52 -11.65 -9.54 2.34
CA PHE A 52 -11.62 -9.21 0.91
C PHE A 52 -10.46 -9.96 0.25
N PRO A 53 -10.51 -10.20 -1.07
CA PRO A 53 -9.41 -10.82 -1.79
C PRO A 53 -8.17 -9.90 -1.79
N VAL A 54 -7.01 -10.46 -1.47
CA VAL A 54 -5.72 -9.78 -1.41
C VAL A 54 -4.73 -10.47 -2.33
N LYS A 55 -3.90 -9.69 -3.02
CA LYS A 55 -2.68 -10.15 -3.69
C LYS A 55 -1.51 -9.75 -2.81
N PHE A 56 -0.60 -10.68 -2.54
CA PHE A 56 0.53 -10.47 -1.63
C PHE A 56 1.79 -10.99 -2.30
N LEU A 57 2.88 -10.24 -2.17
CA LEU A 57 4.21 -10.61 -2.63
C LEU A 57 5.20 -10.21 -1.54
N GLY A 58 6.12 -11.10 -1.19
CA GLY A 58 6.97 -10.93 -0.03
C GLY A 58 6.62 -11.86 1.12
N GLY A 59 7.62 -12.20 1.92
CA GLY A 59 7.48 -12.68 3.28
C GLY A 59 7.63 -11.55 4.29
N ARG A 60 7.59 -11.88 5.58
CA ARG A 60 8.00 -10.94 6.63
C ARG A 60 9.41 -11.30 7.09
N CYS A 61 10.33 -10.35 7.08
CA CYS A 61 11.62 -10.52 7.74
C CYS A 61 11.43 -10.30 9.24
N ASN A 62 11.55 -11.37 10.04
CA ASN A 62 11.46 -11.24 11.50
C ASN A 62 12.82 -10.99 12.18
N SER A 63 13.91 -10.97 11.41
CA SER A 63 15.26 -10.72 11.91
C SER A 63 15.57 -9.23 11.91
N LYS A 64 16.09 -8.70 13.02
CA LYS A 64 16.62 -7.33 13.08
C LYS A 64 18.02 -7.22 12.46
N GLU A 65 18.74 -8.33 12.44
CA GLU A 65 20.11 -8.45 11.94
C GLU A 65 20.16 -9.72 11.08
N PRO A 66 19.59 -9.69 9.87
CA PRO A 66 19.66 -10.84 8.99
C PRO A 66 21.10 -11.12 8.58
N ASN A 67 21.40 -12.37 8.29
CA ASN A 67 22.72 -12.78 7.87
C ASN A 67 23.06 -12.10 6.54
N LEU A 68 24.27 -11.57 6.50
CA LEU A 68 24.87 -11.01 5.30
C LEU A 68 25.89 -12.02 4.75
N ASP A 69 26.31 -11.79 3.51
CA ASP A 69 27.46 -12.49 2.96
C ASP A 69 28.79 -12.06 3.59
N ASP A 70 29.87 -12.77 3.24
CA ASP A 70 31.20 -12.56 3.81
C ASP A 70 31.72 -11.12 3.61
N GLU A 71 31.27 -10.46 2.54
CA GLU A 71 31.61 -9.09 2.19
C GLU A 71 30.68 -8.06 2.85
N GLY A 72 29.58 -8.50 3.46
CA GLY A 72 28.60 -7.66 4.16
C GLY A 72 27.77 -6.78 3.24
N ILE A 73 27.67 -7.13 1.95
CA ILE A 73 27.01 -6.31 0.92
C ILE A 73 25.59 -6.80 0.59
N ARG A 74 25.28 -8.06 0.90
CA ARG A 74 24.01 -8.68 0.51
C ARG A 74 23.41 -9.49 1.65
N VAL A 75 22.12 -9.30 1.89
CA VAL A 75 21.32 -10.18 2.75
C VAL A 75 21.21 -11.56 2.11
N ILE A 76 21.60 -12.62 2.81
CA ILE A 76 21.54 -14.01 2.33
C ILE A 76 20.35 -14.80 2.90
N ASP A 77 19.73 -14.28 3.97
CA ASP A 77 18.49 -14.83 4.49
C ASP A 77 17.37 -14.58 3.48
N GLN A 78 16.88 -15.65 2.83
CA GLN A 78 15.89 -15.54 1.75
C GLN A 78 14.60 -14.81 2.18
N GLU A 79 14.14 -15.01 3.42
CA GLU A 79 12.95 -14.35 3.99
C GLU A 79 13.13 -12.83 4.17
N CYS A 80 14.38 -12.36 4.19
CA CYS A 80 14.75 -10.95 4.39
C CYS A 80 15.32 -10.29 3.13
N PHE A 81 15.64 -11.07 2.09
CA PHE A 81 15.96 -10.54 0.77
C PHE A 81 14.71 -10.29 -0.09
N ASP A 82 13.59 -10.95 0.25
CA ASP A 82 12.29 -10.64 -0.33
C ASP A 82 11.91 -9.19 0.06
N VAL A 83 11.30 -8.36 -0.77
CA VAL A 83 10.93 -8.48 -2.20
C VAL A 83 12.14 -8.31 -3.13
N ASN A 84 12.38 -9.22 -4.09
CA ASN A 84 13.47 -9.03 -5.08
C ASN A 84 13.28 -7.73 -5.91
N PRO A 85 14.37 -7.01 -6.28
CA PRO A 85 14.29 -5.75 -7.03
C PRO A 85 13.47 -5.78 -8.32
N ALA A 86 13.51 -6.88 -9.08
CA ALA A 86 12.70 -7.04 -10.29
C ALA A 86 11.20 -7.00 -9.96
N ALA A 87 10.78 -7.75 -8.95
CA ALA A 87 9.39 -7.80 -8.52
C ALA A 87 8.91 -6.45 -7.98
N TRP A 88 9.77 -5.76 -7.20
CA TRP A 88 9.51 -4.40 -6.73
C TRP A 88 9.32 -3.43 -7.90
N HIS A 89 10.30 -3.36 -8.81
CA HIS A 89 10.28 -2.45 -9.95
C HIS A 89 9.05 -2.68 -10.83
N MET A 90 8.78 -3.94 -11.16
CA MET A 90 7.63 -4.30 -11.99
C MET A 90 6.31 -3.98 -11.30
N SER A 91 6.22 -4.17 -9.99
CA SER A 91 5.02 -3.80 -9.22
C SER A 91 4.80 -2.29 -9.22
N MET A 92 5.85 -1.50 -8.97
CA MET A 92 5.78 -0.03 -8.99
C MET A 92 5.36 0.50 -10.37
N VAL A 93 6.06 0.08 -11.44
CA VAL A 93 5.81 0.59 -12.79
C VAL A 93 4.45 0.14 -13.34
N ASN A 94 4.03 -1.11 -13.08
CA ASN A 94 2.75 -1.60 -13.61
C ASN A 94 1.55 -1.14 -12.75
N GLN A 95 1.64 -1.24 -11.43
CA GLN A 95 0.52 -0.91 -10.56
C GLN A 95 0.31 0.62 -10.47
N VAL A 96 1.38 1.37 -10.17
CA VAL A 96 1.30 2.82 -10.00
C VAL A 96 1.41 3.52 -11.35
N GLY A 97 2.41 3.18 -12.15
CA GLY A 97 2.68 3.87 -13.42
C GLY A 97 1.62 3.58 -14.50
N ARG A 98 1.39 2.31 -14.81
CA ARG A 98 0.48 1.91 -15.90
C ARG A 98 -0.98 1.86 -15.46
N ASN A 99 -1.27 1.20 -14.34
CA ASN A 99 -2.64 0.98 -13.88
C ASN A 99 -3.19 2.15 -13.06
N GLN A 100 -2.34 3.13 -12.70
CA GLN A 100 -2.74 4.32 -11.93
C GLN A 100 -3.46 3.93 -10.61
N ARG A 101 -2.99 2.86 -9.97
CA ARG A 101 -3.51 2.34 -8.71
C ARG A 101 -2.41 2.29 -7.67
N SER A 102 -2.76 2.61 -6.44
CA SER A 102 -1.88 2.42 -5.29
C SER A 102 -1.77 0.93 -4.94
N PHE A 103 -0.87 0.62 -4.04
CA PHE A 103 -0.80 -0.62 -3.27
C PHE A 103 -0.15 -0.33 -1.92
N VAL A 104 -0.18 -1.30 -1.01
CA VAL A 104 0.42 -1.20 0.32
C VAL A 104 1.81 -1.83 0.33
N PHE A 105 2.77 -1.16 0.95
CA PHE A 105 4.07 -1.74 1.26
C PHE A 105 4.42 -1.52 2.73
N ASP A 106 5.32 -2.35 3.27
CA ASP A 106 5.93 -2.09 4.55
C ASP A 106 7.03 -1.04 4.39
N ALA A 107 6.84 0.13 5.01
CA ALA A 107 7.79 1.24 4.91
C ALA A 107 8.97 1.12 5.88
N THR A 108 8.96 0.14 6.77
CA THR A 108 10.01 -0.08 7.78
C THR A 108 10.66 -1.43 7.63
N TYR A 109 11.99 -1.46 7.78
CA TYR A 109 12.78 -2.68 7.93
C TYR A 109 13.06 -2.89 9.42
N ASP A 110 12.01 -3.13 10.22
CA ASP A 110 12.18 -3.50 11.63
C ASP A 110 11.06 -4.43 12.11
N TYR A 111 11.04 -4.75 13.40
CA TYR A 111 10.00 -5.63 13.98
C TYR A 111 8.58 -5.04 13.85
N GLN A 112 8.43 -3.73 13.65
CA GLN A 112 7.13 -3.09 13.50
C GLN A 112 6.68 -3.20 12.05
N VAL A 113 5.38 -3.38 11.86
CA VAL A 113 4.78 -3.41 10.53
C VAL A 113 4.09 -2.07 10.29
N TRP A 114 4.56 -1.32 9.29
CA TRP A 114 4.01 -0.03 8.91
C TRP A 114 3.49 -0.08 7.46
N ASN A 115 2.23 -0.48 7.34
CA ASN A 115 1.51 -0.50 6.08
C ASN A 115 1.24 0.94 5.61
N GLN A 116 1.89 1.35 4.52
CA GLN A 116 1.73 2.67 3.93
C GLN A 116 1.20 2.57 2.49
N PRO A 117 0.29 3.46 2.06
CA PRO A 117 -0.17 3.51 0.67
C PRO A 117 0.81 4.27 -0.21
N VAL A 118 1.24 3.65 -1.32
CA VAL A 118 2.07 4.33 -2.33
C VAL A 118 1.27 5.42 -3.05
N ILE A 119 1.85 6.61 -3.18
CA ILE A 119 1.25 7.75 -3.90
C ILE A 119 1.88 7.87 -5.29
N SER A 120 3.20 7.99 -5.36
CA SER A 120 3.91 8.25 -6.61
C SER A 120 5.34 7.68 -6.57
N TYR A 121 6.00 7.67 -7.72
CA TYR A 121 7.43 7.35 -7.79
C TYR A 121 8.13 8.15 -8.89
N LYS A 122 9.45 8.29 -8.74
CA LYS A 122 10.35 8.84 -9.75
C LYS A 122 11.54 7.91 -9.92
N ILE A 123 11.93 7.69 -11.17
CA ILE A 123 13.09 6.86 -11.54
C ILE A 123 14.17 7.77 -12.11
N ARG A 124 15.41 7.51 -11.71
CA ARG A 124 16.64 7.93 -12.41
C ARG A 124 17.48 6.70 -12.71
N TYR A 125 18.09 6.68 -13.88
CA TYR A 125 18.97 5.58 -14.28
C TYR A 125 20.43 5.91 -13.90
N PHE A 126 21.20 4.88 -13.56
CA PHE A 126 22.64 4.98 -13.39
C PHE A 126 23.34 3.75 -13.99
N ASN A 127 24.59 3.91 -14.43
CA ASN A 127 25.39 2.78 -14.88
C ASN A 127 26.02 2.08 -13.67
N PRO A 128 25.78 0.78 -13.44
CA PRO A 128 26.19 0.13 -12.20
C PRO A 128 27.71 -0.12 -12.11
N ASN A 129 28.48 0.03 -13.20
CA ASN A 129 29.93 -0.09 -13.19
C ASN A 129 30.65 1.20 -12.75
N ASP A 130 30.11 2.37 -13.09
CA ASP A 130 30.68 3.67 -12.70
C ASP A 130 29.89 4.40 -11.61
N MET A 131 28.70 3.88 -11.26
CA MET A 131 27.74 4.43 -10.30
C MET A 131 27.28 5.86 -10.64
N LYS A 132 27.36 6.28 -11.90
CA LYS A 132 26.97 7.62 -12.34
C LYS A 132 25.58 7.60 -12.97
N ALA A 133 24.77 8.58 -12.58
CA ALA A 133 23.48 8.85 -13.21
C ALA A 133 23.65 9.12 -14.71
N LYS A 134 22.67 8.67 -15.51
CA LYS A 134 22.61 8.88 -16.95
C LYS A 134 21.24 9.42 -17.35
N ASP A 135 21.19 10.09 -18.50
CA ASP A 135 19.97 10.77 -18.96
C ASP A 135 19.01 9.80 -19.66
N SER A 136 19.49 8.62 -20.09
CA SER A 136 18.68 7.59 -20.73
C SER A 136 18.96 6.20 -20.20
N LEU A 137 18.00 5.29 -20.43
CA LEU A 137 18.16 3.87 -20.15
C LEU A 137 19.35 3.28 -20.91
N GLU A 138 19.48 3.60 -22.20
CA GLU A 138 20.53 3.07 -23.07
C GLU A 138 21.94 3.45 -22.58
N GLU A 139 22.13 4.68 -22.11
CA GLU A 139 23.41 5.13 -21.53
C GLU A 139 23.72 4.51 -20.16
N ALA A 140 22.69 4.15 -19.40
CA ALA A 140 22.82 3.50 -18.09
C ALA A 140 23.06 2.00 -18.20
N MET A 141 22.63 1.37 -19.29
CA MET A 141 22.81 -0.06 -19.48
C MET A 141 24.28 -0.43 -19.65
N ILE A 142 24.62 -1.61 -19.14
CA ILE A 142 25.93 -2.23 -19.34
C ILE A 142 25.77 -3.71 -19.69
N LYS A 143 26.61 -4.20 -20.61
CA LYS A 143 26.66 -5.62 -20.93
C LYS A 143 27.41 -6.39 -19.86
N LYS A 144 27.05 -7.66 -19.67
CA LYS A 144 27.69 -8.54 -18.68
C LYS A 144 29.20 -8.65 -18.85
N GLU A 145 29.69 -8.70 -20.09
CA GLU A 145 31.11 -8.81 -20.39
C GLU A 145 31.89 -7.51 -20.09
N GLU A 146 31.19 -6.37 -19.99
CA GLU A 146 31.76 -5.04 -19.74
C GLU A 146 31.62 -4.63 -18.27
N PHE A 147 30.90 -5.40 -17.44
CA PHE A 147 30.65 -5.08 -16.03
C PHE A 147 31.79 -5.54 -15.13
N GLU A 148 32.88 -4.77 -15.13
CA GLU A 148 34.11 -5.08 -14.40
C GLU A 148 33.97 -5.03 -12.87
N LYS A 149 33.09 -4.16 -12.35
CA LYS A 149 32.93 -3.89 -10.90
C LYS A 149 31.61 -4.42 -10.33
N ASP A 150 31.20 -5.62 -10.74
CA ASP A 150 29.98 -6.24 -10.23
C ASP A 150 30.19 -6.89 -8.86
N ASN A 151 29.82 -6.18 -7.80
CA ASN A 151 29.88 -6.69 -6.43
C ASN A 151 28.95 -7.91 -6.22
N PHE A 152 27.93 -8.08 -7.06
CA PHE A 152 26.94 -9.14 -6.92
C PHE A 152 27.14 -10.30 -7.90
N ALA A 153 28.28 -10.37 -8.60
CA ALA A 153 28.53 -11.32 -9.68
C ALA A 153 28.20 -12.80 -9.33
N LYS A 154 28.39 -13.21 -8.07
CA LYS A 154 28.08 -14.57 -7.58
C LYS A 154 26.58 -14.87 -7.42
N TYR A 155 25.72 -13.84 -7.36
CA TYR A 155 24.28 -13.95 -7.17
C TYR A 155 23.48 -13.72 -8.46
N ARG A 156 24.12 -13.12 -9.47
CA ARG A 156 23.51 -12.85 -10.77
C ARG A 156 22.96 -14.11 -11.42
N SER A 157 21.84 -13.98 -12.11
CA SER A 157 21.36 -15.04 -12.99
C SER A 157 22.39 -15.38 -14.06
N SER A 158 22.53 -16.68 -14.34
CA SER A 158 23.33 -17.15 -15.48
C SER A 158 22.78 -16.65 -16.82
N GLU A 159 21.48 -16.37 -16.87
CA GLU A 159 20.75 -15.90 -18.07
C GLU A 159 20.88 -14.39 -18.28
N ALA A 160 21.29 -13.63 -17.26
CA ALA A 160 21.47 -12.19 -17.38
C ALA A 160 22.56 -11.84 -18.40
N ARG A 161 22.26 -10.87 -19.27
CA ARG A 161 23.12 -10.35 -20.34
C ARG A 161 23.42 -8.87 -20.19
N GLN A 162 22.50 -8.11 -19.62
CA GLN A 162 22.63 -6.68 -19.44
C GLN A 162 22.13 -6.27 -18.06
N TYR A 163 22.64 -5.13 -17.57
CA TYR A 163 22.26 -4.58 -16.28
C TYR A 163 22.00 -3.08 -16.39
N VAL A 164 21.08 -2.58 -15.57
CA VAL A 164 20.82 -1.14 -15.44
C VAL A 164 20.56 -0.79 -13.99
N GLY A 165 21.23 0.25 -13.50
CA GLY A 165 20.99 0.80 -12.18
C GLY A 165 19.75 1.70 -12.12
N ILE A 166 18.95 1.54 -11.08
CA ILE A 166 17.73 2.30 -10.79
C ILE A 166 17.88 2.99 -9.43
N PHE A 167 17.76 4.31 -9.44
CA PHE A 167 17.41 5.08 -8.25
C PHE A 167 15.91 5.37 -8.31
N MET A 168 15.16 4.81 -7.38
CA MET A 168 13.72 4.99 -7.28
C MET A 168 13.37 5.76 -5.99
N ASN A 169 12.84 6.96 -6.16
CA ASN A 169 12.24 7.73 -5.07
C ASN A 169 10.74 7.45 -5.04
N VAL A 170 10.23 6.99 -3.90
CA VAL A 170 8.82 6.63 -3.70
C VAL A 170 8.19 7.56 -2.70
N GLU A 171 7.12 8.22 -3.12
CA GLU A 171 6.27 9.02 -2.24
C GLU A 171 5.12 8.13 -1.73
N TYR A 172 4.89 8.15 -0.43
CA TYR A 172 3.82 7.41 0.22
C TYR A 172 3.07 8.26 1.24
N GLY A 173 1.79 7.96 1.44
CA GLY A 173 0.96 8.67 2.42
C GLY A 173 1.36 8.30 3.84
N VAL A 174 1.31 9.26 4.77
CA VAL A 174 1.54 9.01 6.21
C VAL A 174 0.38 9.49 7.05
N GLU A 175 0.29 8.99 8.28
CA GLU A 175 -0.82 9.26 9.18
C GLU A 175 -0.90 10.75 9.59
N VAL A 176 -2.13 11.20 9.80
CA VAL A 176 -2.44 12.51 10.37
C VAL A 176 -3.42 12.36 11.53
N ASP A 177 -3.27 13.18 12.55
CA ASP A 177 -4.20 13.15 13.68
C ASP A 177 -5.63 13.50 13.25
N PRO A 178 -6.63 12.72 13.69
CA PRO A 178 -8.03 13.01 13.39
C PRO A 178 -8.43 14.33 14.03
N ARG A 179 -9.11 15.19 13.27
CA ARG A 179 -9.72 16.42 13.80
C ARG A 179 -11.16 16.54 13.32
N GLN A 180 -12.01 17.11 14.16
CA GLN A 180 -13.42 17.41 13.87
C GLN A 180 -13.55 18.63 12.95
N ARG A 181 -12.92 18.58 11.77
CA ARG A 181 -13.04 19.61 10.73
C ARG A 181 -14.37 19.44 10.02
N GLU A 182 -15.04 20.54 9.70
CA GLU A 182 -16.28 20.47 8.94
C GLU A 182 -16.06 20.05 7.49
N GLU A 183 -14.86 20.29 6.96
CA GLU A 183 -14.47 19.91 5.61
C GLU A 183 -13.08 19.26 5.60
N ASP A 184 -12.86 18.39 4.62
CA ASP A 184 -11.61 17.69 4.36
C ASP A 184 -11.21 17.79 2.87
N SER A 185 -9.92 17.97 2.61
CA SER A 185 -9.34 17.99 1.27
C SER A 185 -7.88 17.55 1.32
N GLU A 186 -7.28 17.35 0.15
CA GLU A 186 -5.89 16.91 -0.03
C GLU A 186 -4.85 17.80 0.68
N ARG A 187 -5.17 19.08 0.95
CA ARG A 187 -4.28 19.99 1.69
C ARG A 187 -3.97 19.55 3.11
N PHE A 188 -4.77 18.62 3.66
CA PHE A 188 -4.58 18.08 5.00
C PHE A 188 -3.84 16.75 5.01
N ASP A 189 -3.52 16.20 3.84
CA ASP A 189 -2.76 14.98 3.73
C ASP A 189 -1.29 15.25 4.06
N ARG A 190 -0.59 14.18 4.42
CA ARG A 190 0.85 14.18 4.55
C ARG A 190 1.43 13.02 3.76
N SER A 191 2.59 13.23 3.18
CA SER A 191 3.39 12.21 2.56
C SER A 191 4.82 12.23 3.10
N HIS A 192 5.55 11.16 2.81
CA HIS A 192 6.97 11.03 3.02
C HIS A 192 7.59 10.34 1.81
N ASP A 193 8.91 10.48 1.67
CA ASP A 193 9.69 9.87 0.60
C ASP A 193 10.58 8.74 1.13
N ALA A 194 10.77 7.70 0.34
CA ALA A 194 11.77 6.65 0.54
C ALA A 194 12.58 6.44 -0.73
N ASP A 195 13.89 6.29 -0.60
CA ASP A 195 14.80 6.07 -1.72
C ASP A 195 15.28 4.63 -1.75
N TYR A 196 15.16 4.00 -2.91
CA TYR A 196 15.61 2.64 -3.16
C TYR A 196 16.58 2.62 -4.33
N ILE A 197 17.71 1.97 -4.12
CA ILE A 197 18.80 1.83 -5.08
C ILE A 197 19.01 0.35 -5.33
N TYR A 198 18.91 -0.02 -6.59
CA TYR A 198 19.08 -1.39 -7.06
C TYR A 198 19.52 -1.38 -8.51
N ASP A 199 19.92 -2.53 -9.03
CA ASP A 199 19.98 -2.74 -10.46
C ASP A 199 19.01 -3.85 -10.89
N LEU A 200 18.73 -3.87 -12.19
CA LEU A 200 17.92 -4.90 -12.82
C LEU A 200 18.81 -5.76 -13.70
N GLU A 201 18.51 -7.06 -13.71
CA GLU A 201 19.10 -8.04 -14.62
C GLU A 201 18.16 -8.23 -15.81
N LEU A 202 18.72 -8.10 -17.00
CA LEU A 202 18.00 -8.24 -18.25
C LEU A 202 18.56 -9.43 -19.04
N ASP A 203 17.67 -10.22 -19.64
CA ASP A 203 18.04 -11.28 -20.58
C ASP A 203 18.47 -10.72 -21.96
N GLU A 204 18.68 -11.58 -22.96
CA GLU A 204 19.13 -11.19 -24.30
C GLU A 204 18.07 -10.34 -25.04
N GLU A 205 16.79 -10.56 -24.75
CA GLU A 205 15.66 -9.83 -25.31
C GLU A 205 15.33 -8.53 -24.54
N GLY A 206 16.00 -8.27 -23.42
CA GLY A 206 15.78 -7.09 -22.58
C GLY A 206 14.63 -7.26 -21.58
N ASN A 207 14.16 -8.48 -21.31
CA ASN A 207 13.18 -8.73 -20.26
C ASN A 207 13.85 -8.68 -18.89
N ILE A 208 13.16 -8.10 -17.91
CA ILE A 208 13.61 -8.08 -16.51
C ILE A 208 13.44 -9.49 -15.92
N ILE A 209 14.55 -10.10 -15.52
CA ILE A 209 14.59 -11.47 -14.97
C ILE A 209 15.08 -11.52 -13.51
N GLY A 210 15.62 -10.42 -12.99
CA GLY A 210 16.19 -10.35 -11.65
C GLY A 210 16.71 -8.96 -11.31
N GLY A 211 17.47 -8.87 -10.23
CA GLY A 211 18.06 -7.62 -9.77
C GLY A 211 18.68 -7.76 -8.39
N GLU A 212 19.56 -6.82 -8.04
CA GLU A 212 20.23 -6.78 -6.75
C GLU A 212 20.05 -5.44 -6.02
N TRP A 213 19.80 -5.52 -4.71
CA TRP A 213 19.61 -4.36 -3.84
C TRP A 213 20.96 -3.78 -3.43
N TYR A 214 21.11 -2.46 -3.55
CA TYR A 214 22.27 -1.74 -3.02
C TYR A 214 22.01 -1.22 -1.60
N ASN A 215 20.74 -1.05 -1.24
CA ASN A 215 20.31 -0.79 0.13
C ASN A 215 20.03 -2.11 0.83
N LEU A 216 20.63 -2.34 2.00
CA LEU A 216 20.22 -3.43 2.89
C LEU A 216 18.76 -3.28 3.35
N TYR A 217 18.28 -2.03 3.39
CA TYR A 217 16.92 -1.68 3.76
C TYR A 217 16.06 -1.52 2.50
N HIS A 218 15.13 -2.44 2.31
CA HIS A 218 14.12 -2.44 1.25
C HIS A 218 12.78 -2.95 1.81
N PRO A 219 11.66 -2.83 1.08
CA PRO A 219 10.37 -3.33 1.58
C PRO A 219 10.39 -4.85 1.73
N ASP A 220 9.96 -5.35 2.89
CA ASP A 220 9.80 -6.78 3.18
C ASP A 220 8.71 -7.41 2.30
N PHE A 221 7.59 -6.69 2.17
CA PHE A 221 6.45 -7.16 1.41
C PHE A 221 5.63 -6.01 0.82
N ILE A 222 4.88 -6.37 -0.21
CA ILE A 222 3.91 -5.52 -0.88
C ILE A 222 2.60 -6.29 -1.05
N TRP A 223 1.47 -5.59 -0.95
CA TRP A 223 0.17 -6.20 -1.15
C TRP A 223 -0.89 -5.20 -1.59
N ASP A 224 -1.92 -5.70 -2.25
CA ASP A 224 -3.04 -4.90 -2.76
C ASP A 224 -4.34 -5.69 -2.60
N PRO A 225 -5.44 -5.08 -2.13
CA PRO A 225 -6.77 -5.60 -2.40
C PRO A 225 -6.95 -5.82 -3.92
N ALA A 226 -7.59 -6.92 -4.30
CA ALA A 226 -7.83 -7.17 -5.73
C ALA A 226 -8.61 -6.01 -6.37
N ASP A 227 -8.48 -5.85 -7.70
CA ASP A 227 -9.23 -4.80 -8.40
C ASP A 227 -10.75 -4.95 -8.17
N GLY A 228 -11.42 -3.84 -7.88
CA GLY A 228 -12.82 -3.84 -7.49
C GLY A 228 -13.15 -4.52 -6.16
N ALA A 229 -12.16 -4.91 -5.34
CA ALA A 229 -12.39 -5.48 -4.02
C ALA A 229 -13.18 -4.50 -3.15
N ARG A 230 -14.09 -5.07 -2.36
CA ARG A 230 -14.95 -4.34 -1.44
C ARG A 230 -14.85 -4.97 -0.06
N ALA A 231 -14.61 -4.14 0.96
CA ALA A 231 -14.66 -4.57 2.35
C ALA A 231 -16.13 -4.77 2.77
N VAL A 232 -16.52 -6.02 3.04
CA VAL A 232 -17.89 -6.39 3.43
C VAL A 232 -17.86 -7.08 4.79
N SER A 233 -18.59 -6.55 5.77
CA SER A 233 -18.65 -7.16 7.10
C SER A 233 -19.41 -8.47 7.09
N SER A 234 -19.21 -9.29 8.12
CA SER A 234 -20.01 -10.49 8.34
C SER A 234 -21.50 -10.16 8.55
N GLY A 235 -21.81 -9.00 9.13
CA GLY A 235 -23.17 -8.51 9.34
C GLY A 235 -23.90 -8.16 8.03
N ASP A 236 -23.18 -7.61 7.05
CA ASP A 236 -23.77 -7.20 5.76
C ASP A 236 -24.46 -8.36 5.01
N ARG A 237 -24.03 -9.59 5.25
CA ARG A 237 -24.62 -10.81 4.66
C ARG A 237 -26.07 -11.05 5.07
N TYR A 238 -26.48 -10.50 6.21
CA TYR A 238 -27.84 -10.65 6.75
C TYR A 238 -28.76 -9.48 6.41
N LEU A 239 -28.26 -8.43 5.75
CA LEU A 239 -29.03 -7.21 5.45
C LEU A 239 -29.92 -7.35 4.20
N GLY A 240 -29.73 -8.40 3.40
CA GLY A 240 -30.45 -8.60 2.14
C GLY A 240 -30.32 -7.39 1.19
N GLN A 241 -31.39 -7.03 0.49
CA GLN A 241 -31.44 -5.88 -0.41
C GLN A 241 -31.77 -4.55 0.29
N SER A 242 -32.05 -4.57 1.60
CA SER A 242 -32.40 -3.37 2.36
C SER A 242 -31.23 -2.38 2.36
N ASN A 243 -31.51 -1.10 2.08
CA ASN A 243 -30.52 -0.03 2.08
C ASN A 243 -31.02 1.10 2.99
N TRP A 244 -30.10 1.72 3.72
CA TRP A 244 -30.38 2.88 4.55
C TRP A 244 -30.11 4.16 3.77
N SER A 245 -31.04 5.12 3.81
CA SER A 245 -30.95 6.38 3.06
C SER A 245 -30.06 7.42 3.74
N GLY A 246 -29.84 7.30 5.05
CA GLY A 246 -29.24 8.35 5.88
C GLY A 246 -30.19 9.44 6.35
N LYS A 247 -31.43 9.46 5.87
CA LYS A 247 -32.44 10.49 6.21
C LYS A 247 -33.36 10.05 7.36
N ASP A 248 -33.69 8.76 7.38
CA ASP A 248 -34.56 8.17 8.39
C ASP A 248 -33.74 7.36 9.39
N PRO A 249 -34.23 7.13 10.61
CA PRO A 249 -33.60 6.20 11.54
C PRO A 249 -33.31 4.88 10.85
N VAL A 250 -32.16 4.32 11.19
CA VAL A 250 -31.76 3.00 10.73
C VAL A 250 -32.88 1.97 11.00
N PRO A 251 -33.19 1.06 10.05
CA PRO A 251 -34.28 0.10 10.22
C PRO A 251 -34.14 -0.74 11.50
N ALA A 252 -35.20 -0.80 12.31
CA ALA A 252 -35.21 -1.59 13.55
C ALA A 252 -34.89 -3.08 13.31
N ALA A 253 -35.23 -3.60 12.14
CA ALA A 253 -34.88 -4.96 11.72
C ALA A 253 -33.37 -5.25 11.73
N TRP A 254 -32.52 -4.22 11.66
CA TRP A 254 -31.07 -4.37 11.66
C TRP A 254 -30.49 -4.43 13.08
N SER A 255 -31.26 -4.15 14.14
CA SER A 255 -30.77 -4.14 15.54
C SER A 255 -29.98 -5.38 15.93
N LYS A 256 -30.50 -6.58 15.64
CA LYS A 256 -29.80 -7.84 15.93
C LYS A 256 -28.51 -8.02 15.10
N ILE A 257 -28.47 -7.45 13.91
CA ILE A 257 -27.33 -7.51 12.99
C ILE A 257 -26.24 -6.55 13.48
N TYR A 258 -26.61 -5.38 14.01
CA TYR A 258 -25.68 -4.48 14.69
C TYR A 258 -25.05 -5.11 15.91
N ASP A 259 -25.85 -5.76 16.77
CA ASP A 259 -25.31 -6.45 17.94
C ASP A 259 -24.33 -7.55 17.53
N TYR A 260 -24.64 -8.27 16.45
CA TYR A 260 -23.77 -9.31 15.90
C TYR A 260 -22.44 -8.73 15.36
N ALA A 261 -22.50 -7.72 14.50
CA ALA A 261 -21.32 -7.12 13.89
C ALA A 261 -20.50 -6.30 14.91
N GLY A 262 -21.17 -5.57 15.80
CA GLY A 262 -20.58 -4.78 16.87
C GLY A 262 -19.79 -5.62 17.87
N LYS A 263 -20.26 -6.82 18.23
CA LYS A 263 -19.49 -7.79 19.05
C LYS A 263 -18.18 -8.24 18.40
N ARG A 264 -18.04 -8.09 17.09
CA ARG A 264 -16.84 -8.42 16.31
C ARG A 264 -16.00 -7.19 15.99
N GLY A 265 -16.48 -6.00 16.38
CA GLY A 265 -15.86 -4.73 16.04
C GLY A 265 -15.89 -4.42 14.54
N GLU A 266 -16.88 -4.96 13.81
CA GLU A 266 -17.04 -4.80 12.36
C GLU A 266 -18.12 -3.73 12.06
N PRO A 267 -17.77 -2.54 11.56
CA PRO A 267 -18.75 -1.63 10.99
C PRO A 267 -19.48 -2.29 9.82
N LEU A 268 -20.78 -2.01 9.64
CA LEU A 268 -21.49 -2.49 8.45
C LEU A 268 -21.07 -1.66 7.23
N ALA A 269 -20.65 -2.33 6.15
CA ALA A 269 -20.21 -1.70 4.91
C ALA A 269 -21.30 -0.80 4.33
N LYS A 270 -22.56 -1.25 4.33
CA LYS A 270 -23.69 -0.44 3.84
C LYS A 270 -23.85 0.89 4.57
N ILE A 271 -23.54 0.94 5.87
CA ILE A 271 -23.60 2.18 6.65
C ILE A 271 -22.40 3.06 6.31
N VAL A 272 -21.19 2.51 6.37
CA VAL A 272 -19.95 3.27 6.10
C VAL A 272 -19.97 3.89 4.70
N GLU A 273 -20.35 3.12 3.68
CA GLU A 273 -20.45 3.60 2.30
C GLU A 273 -21.50 4.69 2.13
N LYS A 274 -22.66 4.55 2.80
CA LYS A 274 -23.69 5.58 2.76
C LYS A 274 -23.22 6.87 3.43
N LEU A 275 -22.51 6.79 4.57
CA LEU A 275 -21.91 7.97 5.20
C LEU A 275 -20.91 8.67 4.28
N ILE A 276 -20.06 7.89 3.58
CA ILE A 276 -19.12 8.43 2.58
C ILE A 276 -19.88 9.13 1.45
N GLU A 277 -20.90 8.48 0.89
CA GLU A 277 -21.73 9.06 -0.16
C GLU A 277 -22.35 10.40 0.26
N LEU A 278 -23.00 10.44 1.42
CA LEU A 278 -23.63 11.66 1.96
C LEU A 278 -22.62 12.76 2.22
N SER A 279 -21.43 12.43 2.74
CA SER A 279 -20.36 13.40 3.00
C SER A 279 -19.79 14.07 1.75
N ARG A 280 -20.15 13.57 0.56
CA ARG A 280 -19.67 14.05 -0.74
C ARG A 280 -20.77 14.71 -1.57
N GLN A 281 -22.02 14.64 -1.13
CA GLN A 281 -23.12 15.35 -1.78
C GLN A 281 -22.98 16.86 -1.47
N GLY A 282 -23.18 17.71 -2.48
CA GLY A 282 -23.46 19.12 -2.24
C GLY A 282 -24.80 19.25 -1.52
N GLU A 283 -24.99 20.33 -0.75
CA GLU A 283 -26.33 20.70 -0.29
C GLU A 283 -27.26 20.98 -1.48
#